data_AF-A0A494BA57-F1
#
_entry.id   AF-A0A494BA57-F1
#
_cell.length_a   1.000
_cell.length_b   1.000
_cell.length_c   1.000
_cell.angle_alpha   90.00
_cell.angle_beta   90.00
_cell.angle_gamma   90.00
#
_symmetry.space_group_name_H-M   'P 1'
#
loop_
_entity.id
_entity.type
_entity.pdbx_description
1 polymer ?
#
loop_
_entity_poly.entity_id
_entity_poly.type
_entity_poly.pdbx_seq_one_letter_code
_entity_poly.pdbx_strand_id
1 'polypeptide(L)'
;MRSTTLLALLALVLLYLVSGALVFQALEQPHEQQAQKKMDHGRDQFLRDHPCVSQKSLEDFIKLLVEALGGGANPETSWTNSSNHSSAWNLGSAFFFSG
;
A
#
# COMPACT_ATOMS: atom_id res chain seq x y z
N MET A 1 -22.63 39.66 2.13
CA MET A 1 -23.57 38.51 2.20
C MET A 1 -23.00 37.23 1.57
N ARG A 2 -22.29 37.28 0.42
CA ARG A 2 -21.69 36.10 -0.22
C ARG A 2 -20.46 35.49 0.49
N SER A 3 -19.66 36.26 1.21
CA SER A 3 -18.49 35.71 1.94
C SER A 3 -18.88 34.90 3.17
N THR A 4 -19.96 35.29 3.86
CA THR A 4 -20.45 34.57 5.05
C THR A 4 -20.95 33.17 4.69
N THR A 5 -21.61 33.01 3.53
CA THR A 5 -22.06 31.71 3.03
C THR A 5 -20.89 30.82 2.62
N LEU A 6 -19.83 31.37 2.03
CA LEU A 6 -18.61 30.61 1.71
C LEU A 6 -17.89 30.13 2.97
N LEU A 7 -17.80 30.98 3.98
CA LEU A 7 -17.17 30.64 5.25
C LEU A 7 -17.97 29.56 6.00
N ALA A 8 -19.31 29.64 5.96
CA ALA A 8 -20.19 28.60 6.50
C ALA A 8 -20.05 27.27 5.75
N LEU A 9 -19.99 27.28 4.41
CA LEU A 9 -19.77 26.08 3.60
C LEU A 9 -18.39 25.46 3.87
N LEU A 10 -17.34 26.29 3.98
CA LEU A 10 -16.01 25.81 4.33
C LEU A 10 -16.01 25.12 5.69
N ALA A 11 -16.63 25.74 6.71
CA ALA A 11 -16.75 25.13 8.03
C ALA A 11 -17.52 23.81 7.98
N LEU A 12 -18.60 23.73 7.21
CA LEU A 12 -19.37 22.50 7.03
C LEU A 12 -18.55 21.39 6.35
N VAL A 13 -17.80 21.71 5.30
CA VAL A 13 -16.92 20.75 4.63
C VAL A 13 -15.82 20.28 5.57
N LEU A 14 -15.22 21.16 6.36
CA LEU A 14 -14.21 20.77 7.35
C LEU A 14 -14.78 19.84 8.41
N LEU A 15 -15.97 20.14 8.94
CA LEU A 15 -16.66 19.25 9.89
C LEU A 15 -16.96 17.89 9.27
N TYR A 16 -17.41 17.87 8.01
CA TYR A 16 -17.65 16.65 7.26
C TYR A 16 -16.36 15.82 7.12
N LEU A 17 -15.24 16.44 6.73
CA LEU A 17 -13.94 15.76 6.60
C LEU A 17 -13.44 15.22 7.95
N VAL A 18 -13.58 15.98 9.04
CA VAL A 18 -13.22 15.51 10.39
C VAL A 18 -14.08 14.32 10.80
N SER A 19 -15.39 14.36 10.54
CA SER A 19 -16.28 13.24 10.83
C SER A 19 -15.90 11.99 10.02
N GLY A 20 -15.59 12.15 8.73
CA GLY A 20 -15.11 11.07 7.87
C GLY A 20 -13.79 10.49 8.36
N ALA A 21 -12.82 11.33 8.75
CA ALA A 21 -11.54 10.90 9.29
C ALA A 21 -11.70 10.05 10.55
N LEU A 22 -12.58 10.46 11.48
CA LEU A 22 -12.85 9.68 12.71
C LEU A 22 -13.50 8.33 12.40
N VAL A 23 -14.44 8.28 11.44
CA VAL A 23 -15.08 7.04 11.02
C VAL A 23 -14.06 6.10 10.36
N PHE A 24 -13.27 6.59 9.41
CA PHE A 24 -12.23 5.77 8.76
C PHE A 24 -11.17 5.30 9.75
N GLN A 25 -10.74 6.17 10.66
CA GLN A 25 -9.80 5.77 11.71
C GLN A 25 -10.37 4.63 12.56
N ALA A 26 -11.63 4.75 13.01
CA ALA A 26 -12.25 3.70 13.82
C ALA A 26 -12.39 2.35 13.08
N LEU A 27 -12.65 2.38 11.77
CA LEU A 27 -12.88 1.19 10.96
C LEU A 27 -11.58 0.56 10.42
N GLU A 28 -10.63 1.37 9.95
CA GLU A 28 -9.44 0.91 9.22
C GLU A 28 -8.20 0.75 10.10
N GLN A 29 -8.03 1.56 11.16
CA GLN A 29 -6.88 1.46 12.07
C GLN A 29 -6.67 0.05 12.67
N PRO A 30 -7.70 -0.72 13.11
CA PRO A 30 -7.47 -2.07 13.62
C PRO A 30 -6.96 -3.03 12.54
N HIS A 31 -7.40 -2.87 11.28
CA HIS A 31 -6.94 -3.68 10.16
C HIS A 31 -5.49 -3.37 9.80
N GLU A 32 -5.10 -2.10 9.81
CA GLU A 32 -3.71 -1.66 9.63
C GLU A 32 -2.80 -2.28 10.71
N GLN A 33 -3.18 -2.19 11.98
CA GLN A 33 -2.42 -2.77 13.09
C GLN A 33 -2.29 -4.30 12.98
N GLN A 34 -3.35 -4.98 12.51
CA GLN A 34 -3.30 -6.42 12.29
C GLN A 34 -2.34 -6.78 11.15
N ALA A 35 -2.33 -6.01 10.06
CA ALA A 35 -1.40 -6.21 8.95
C ALA A 35 0.07 -6.02 9.42
N GLN A 36 0.35 -4.96 10.18
CA GLN A 36 1.68 -4.71 10.76
C GLN A 36 2.12 -5.88 11.66
N LYS A 37 1.25 -6.35 12.55
CA LYS A 37 1.55 -7.52 13.41
C LYS A 37 1.83 -8.79 12.61
N LYS A 38 1.09 -9.03 11.52
CA LYS A 38 1.33 -10.18 10.62
C LYS A 38 2.70 -10.07 9.95
N MET A 39 3.09 -8.87 9.52
CA MET A 39 4.41 -8.62 8.92
C MET A 39 5.54 -8.88 9.93
N ASP A 40 5.43 -8.34 11.15
CA ASP A 40 6.42 -8.57 12.20
C ASP A 40 6.55 -10.05 12.55
N HIS A 41 5.41 -10.72 12.74
CA HIS A 41 5.40 -12.15 13.05
C HIS A 41 6.02 -12.99 11.92
N GLY A 42 5.69 -12.68 10.67
CA GLY A 42 6.27 -13.36 9.50
C GLY A 42 7.78 -13.14 9.38
N ARG A 43 8.26 -11.92 9.64
CA ARG A 43 9.70 -11.60 9.66
C ARG A 43 10.43 -12.40 10.73
N ASP A 44 9.90 -12.39 11.95
CA ASP A 44 10.51 -13.09 13.08
C ASP A 44 10.51 -14.60 12.87
N GLN A 45 9.41 -15.15 12.32
CA GLN A 45 9.34 -16.56 11.97
C GLN A 45 10.39 -16.93 10.91
N PHE A 46 10.52 -16.12 9.85
CA PHE A 46 11.51 -16.36 8.80
C PHE A 46 12.95 -16.37 9.34
N LEU A 47 13.29 -15.42 10.22
CA LEU A 47 14.62 -15.37 10.85
C LEU A 47 14.89 -16.57 11.78
N ARG A 48 13.86 -17.08 12.46
CA ARG A 48 13.98 -18.30 13.28
C ARG A 48 14.21 -19.53 12.43
N ASP A 49 13.49 -19.65 11.31
CA ASP A 49 13.57 -20.81 10.41
C ASP A 49 14.86 -20.77 9.56
N HIS A 50 15.44 -19.59 9.34
CA HIS A 50 16.65 -19.37 8.55
C HIS A 50 17.74 -18.62 9.32
N PRO A 51 18.47 -19.29 10.23
CA PRO A 51 19.50 -18.65 11.07
C PRO A 51 20.72 -18.13 10.29
N CYS A 52 20.86 -18.52 9.01
CA CYS A 52 21.89 -18.01 8.12
C CYS A 52 21.61 -16.59 7.59
N VAL A 53 20.40 -16.07 7.77
CA VAL A 53 20.00 -14.75 7.29
C VAL A 53 20.09 -13.76 8.44
N SER A 54 20.86 -12.69 8.25
CA SER A 54 20.92 -11.60 9.23
C SER A 54 19.65 -10.73 9.15
N GLN A 55 19.22 -10.19 10.28
CA GLN A 55 18.08 -9.26 10.32
C GLN A 55 18.26 -8.08 9.36
N LYS A 56 19.48 -7.52 9.30
CA LYS A 56 19.79 -6.39 8.40
C LYS A 56 19.65 -6.78 6.93
N SER A 57 20.15 -7.95 6.53
CA SER A 57 20.02 -8.44 5.16
C SER A 57 18.57 -8.64 4.75
N LEU A 58 17.73 -9.16 5.66
CA LEU A 58 16.30 -9.32 5.42
C LEU A 58 15.59 -7.98 5.28
N GLU A 59 15.89 -7.00 6.14
CA GLU A 59 15.31 -5.65 6.05
C GLU A 59 15.71 -4.93 4.76
N ASP A 60 16.97 -5.04 4.35
CA ASP A 60 17.46 -4.43 3.10
C ASP A 60 16.78 -5.08 1.88
N PHE A 61 16.56 -6.40 1.90
CA PHE A 61 15.79 -7.10 0.87
C PHE A 61 14.31 -6.69 0.83
N ILE A 62 13.65 -6.59 1.99
CA ILE A 62 12.24 -6.16 2.06
C ILE A 62 12.07 -4.74 1.51
N LYS A 63 13.00 -3.82 1.81
CA LYS A 63 12.97 -2.46 1.25
C LYS A 63 13.05 -2.46 -0.28
N LEU A 64 13.98 -3.23 -0.84
CA LEU A 64 14.10 -3.40 -2.29
C LEU A 64 12.83 -3.98 -2.90
N LEU A 65 12.23 -4.98 -2.24
CA LEU A 65 10.98 -5.59 -2.69
C LEU A 65 9.82 -4.58 -2.67
N VAL A 66 9.66 -3.81 -1.60
CA VAL A 66 8.62 -2.77 -1.49
C VAL A 66 8.79 -1.70 -2.57
N GLU A 67 10.02 -1.30 -2.87
CA GLU A 67 10.32 -0.35 -3.96
C GLU A 67 9.91 -0.92 -5.32
N ALA A 68 10.27 -2.18 -5.61
CA ALA A 68 9.91 -2.84 -6.86
C ALA A 68 8.39 -3.02 -7.01
N LEU A 69 7.70 -3.44 -5.93
CA LEU A 69 6.23 -3.56 -5.90
C LEU A 69 5.56 -2.20 -6.09
N GLY A 70 6.09 -1.15 -5.47
CA GLY A 70 5.63 0.23 -5.67
C GLY A 70 5.79 0.70 -7.11
N GLY A 71 6.78 0.16 -7.84
CA GLY A 71 6.96 0.33 -9.28
C GLY A 71 6.06 -0.54 -10.16
N GLY A 72 5.17 -1.36 -9.59
CA GLY A 72 4.26 -2.25 -10.32
C GLY A 72 4.86 -3.60 -10.71
N ALA A 73 6.00 -4.00 -10.12
CA ALA A 73 6.54 -5.34 -10.31
C ALA A 73 5.64 -6.40 -9.65
N ASN A 74 5.58 -7.59 -10.22
CA ASN A 74 4.86 -8.72 -9.65
C ASN A 74 5.86 -9.73 -9.05
N PRO A 75 5.79 -10.03 -7.74
CA PRO A 75 6.77 -10.87 -7.06
C PRO A 75 6.60 -12.37 -7.38
N GLU A 76 5.42 -12.76 -7.89
CA GLU A 76 5.13 -14.17 -8.24
C GLU A 76 5.67 -14.57 -9.62
N THR A 77 5.89 -13.60 -10.50
CA THR A 77 6.35 -13.85 -11.88
C THR A 77 7.84 -13.54 -12.00
N SER A 78 8.67 -14.59 -12.09
CA SER A 78 10.09 -14.43 -12.41
C SER A 78 10.28 -14.09 -13.90
N TRP A 79 11.11 -13.10 -14.19
CA TRP A 79 11.55 -12.72 -15.56
C TRP A 79 12.35 -13.82 -16.27
N THR A 80 12.72 -14.90 -15.56
CA THR A 80 13.57 -15.98 -16.10
C THR A 80 12.79 -17.07 -16.83
N ASN A 81 11.44 -17.12 -16.74
CA ASN A 81 10.61 -18.08 -17.44
C ASN A 81 9.64 -17.37 -18.39
N SER A 82 10.12 -17.11 -19.61
CA SER A 82 9.34 -16.56 -20.73
C SER A 82 8.18 -17.48 -21.12
N SER A 83 6.96 -17.13 -20.71
CA SER A 83 5.75 -17.42 -21.48
C SER A 83 4.51 -16.63 -21.08
N ASN A 84 4.41 -16.08 -19.86
CA ASN A 84 3.23 -15.36 -19.37
C ASN A 84 3.58 -14.00 -18.72
N HIS A 85 4.28 -13.11 -19.45
CA HIS A 85 4.49 -11.73 -18.99
C HIS A 85 3.34 -10.82 -19.42
N SER A 86 2.33 -10.68 -18.56
CA SER A 86 1.32 -9.64 -18.70
C SER A 86 1.78 -8.36 -18.00
N SER A 87 2.27 -7.39 -18.77
CA SER A 87 2.54 -6.05 -18.24
C SER A 87 1.23 -5.35 -17.88
N ALA A 88 1.18 -4.69 -16.72
CA ALA A 88 0.08 -3.80 -16.34
C ALA A 88 -0.08 -2.60 -17.30
N TRP A 89 0.95 -2.32 -18.11
CA TRP A 89 0.99 -1.27 -19.12
C TRP A 89 0.98 -1.82 -20.56
N ASN A 90 0.41 -3.00 -20.78
CA ASN A 90 0.15 -3.46 -22.14
C ASN A 90 -0.89 -2.54 -22.85
N LEU A 91 -1.02 -2.65 -24.17
CA LEU A 91 -1.90 -1.78 -24.95
C LEU A 91 -3.35 -1.72 -24.44
N GLY A 92 -3.93 -2.85 -24.02
CA GLY A 92 -5.30 -2.91 -23.52
C GLY A 92 -5.46 -2.23 -22.16
N SER A 93 -4.56 -2.51 -21.22
CA SER A 93 -4.55 -1.89 -19.90
C SER A 93 -4.23 -0.40 -19.96
N ALA A 94 -3.29 0.01 -20.82
CA ALA A 94 -2.94 1.42 -21.03
C ALA A 94 -4.09 2.19 -21.70
N PHE A 95 -4.78 1.58 -22.68
CA PHE A 95 -5.98 2.17 -23.28
C PHE A 95 -7.08 2.37 -22.22
N PHE A 96 -7.33 1.37 -21.36
CA PHE A 96 -8.27 1.51 -20.24
C PHE A 96 -7.88 2.64 -19.28
N PHE A 97 -6.60 2.73 -18.89
CA PHE A 97 -6.12 3.78 -17.98
C PHE A 97 -6.22 5.19 -18.59
N SER A 98 -6.14 5.32 -19.93
CA SER A 98 -6.21 6.62 -20.60
C SER A 98 -7.60 7.26 -20.64
N GLY A 99 -8.66 6.51 -20.30
CA GLY A 99 -10.05 6.98 -20.25
C GLY A 99 -10.48 7.36 -18.84
#